data_AF-A0A7X5IF89-F1
#
_entry.id   AF-A0A7X5IF89-F1
#
_cell.length_a   1.000
_cell.length_b   1.000
_cell.length_c   1.000
_cell.angle_alpha   90.00
_cell.angle_beta   90.00
_cell.angle_gamma   90.00
#
_symmetry.space_group_name_H-M   'P 1'
#
loop_
_entity.id
_entity.type
_entity.pdbx_description
1 polymer ?
#
loop_
_entity_poly.entity_id
_entity_poly.type
_entity_poly.pdbx_seq_one_letter_code
_entity_poly.pdbx_strand_id
1 'polypeptide(L)' 'MTRVLTYEQDTEMRCRQARAEGLEEGMEKGMDQFGGLVSYLIDEGRLDDAKRAAADTSYRDLLLAEFGVGGGC' A
#
# COMPACT_ATOMS: atom_id res chain seq x y z
N MET A 1 -45.54 -0.45 -1.47
CA MET A 1 -44.71 0.50 -0.69
C MET A 1 -43.29 -0.07 -0.64
N THR A 2 -42.45 0.26 -1.62
CA THR A 2 -41.12 -0.36 -1.79
C THR A 2 -40.11 0.72 -2.19
N ARG A 3 -39.95 1.75 -1.36
CA ARG A 3 -39.12 2.91 -1.72
C ARG A 3 -38.25 3.47 -0.59
N VAL A 4 -38.30 2.85 0.60
CA VAL A 4 -37.54 3.26 1.79
C VAL A 4 -36.41 2.27 2.13
N LEU A 5 -36.56 0.99 1.75
CA LEU A 5 -35.53 -0.05 2.00
C LEU A 5 -34.24 0.09 1.16
N THR A 6 -34.15 1.08 0.27
CA THR A 6 -33.00 1.23 -0.64
C THR A 6 -32.04 2.34 -0.21
N TYR A 7 -32.46 3.37 0.52
CA TYR A 7 -31.55 4.48 0.84
C TYR A 7 -30.50 4.09 1.90
N GLU A 8 -30.94 3.43 2.97
CA GLU A 8 -30.05 2.95 4.03
C GLU A 8 -29.15 1.79 3.56
N GLN A 9 -29.68 0.89 2.72
CA GLN A 9 -28.85 -0.17 2.11
C GLN A 9 -27.86 0.37 1.07
N ASP A 10 -28.25 1.35 0.25
CA ASP A 10 -27.34 1.96 -0.74
C ASP A 10 -26.17 2.67 -0.06
N THR A 11 -26.45 3.41 1.03
CA THR A 11 -25.40 4.05 1.83
C THR A 11 -24.50 3.06 2.53
N GLU A 12 -25.04 1.96 3.09
CA GLU A 12 -24.24 0.91 3.70
C GLU A 12 -23.35 0.19 2.66
N MET A 13 -23.88 -0.08 1.47
CA MET A 13 -23.17 -0.72 0.37
C MET A 13 -22.05 0.18 -0.17
N ARG A 14 -22.33 1.48 -0.37
CA ARG A 14 -21.31 2.46 -0.77
C ARG A 14 -20.22 2.65 0.26
N CYS A 15 -20.55 2.64 1.55
CA CYS A 15 -19.57 2.76 2.62
C CYS A 15 -18.68 1.51 2.71
N ARG A 16 -19.26 0.32 2.50
CA ARG A 16 -18.50 -0.94 2.43
C ARG A 16 -17.60 -0.98 1.20
N GLN A 17 -18.09 -0.53 0.04
CA GLN A 17 -17.32 -0.50 -1.19
C GLN A 17 -16.16 0.49 -1.10
N ALA A 18 -16.39 1.72 -0.63
CA ALA A 18 -15.34 2.72 -0.44
C ALA A 18 -14.24 2.25 0.53
N ARG A 19 -14.59 1.47 1.57
CA ARG A 19 -13.61 0.86 2.46
C ARG A 19 -12.82 -0.28 1.81
N ALA A 20 -13.44 -1.07 0.95
CA ALA A 20 -12.76 -2.12 0.21
C ALA A 20 -11.82 -1.53 -0.85
N GLU A 21 -12.29 -0.55 -1.62
CA GLU A 21 -11.51 0.19 -2.62
C GLU A 21 -10.31 0.89 -1.97
N GLY A 22 -10.51 1.58 -0.84
CA GLY A 22 -9.41 2.23 -0.13
C GLY A 22 -8.37 1.26 0.45
N LEU A 23 -8.77 0.05 0.82
CA LEU A 23 -7.85 -1.00 1.27
C LEU A 23 -7.05 -1.56 0.09
N GLU A 24 -7.71 -1.81 -1.05
CA GLU A 24 -7.09 -2.32 -2.27
C GLU A 24 -6.09 -1.29 -2.83
N GLU A 25 -6.48 -0.03 -2.96
CA GLU A 25 -5.57 1.06 -3.36
C GLU A 25 -4.39 1.23 -2.39
N GLY A 26 -4.63 1.09 -1.09
CA GLY A 26 -3.58 1.16 -0.08
C GLY A 26 -2.57 0.02 -0.19
N MET A 27 -3.06 -1.20 -0.49
CA MET A 27 -2.22 -2.36 -0.76
C MET A 27 -1.44 -2.19 -2.07
N GLU A 28 -2.08 -1.75 -3.15
CA GLU A 28 -1.44 -1.53 -4.44
C GLU A 28 -0.32 -0.50 -4.32
N LYS A 29 -0.59 0.66 -3.71
CA LYS A 29 0.42 1.70 -3.45
C LYS A 29 1.55 1.20 -2.55
N GLY A 30 1.25 0.32 -1.59
CA GLY A 30 2.27 -0.29 -0.74
C GLY A 30 3.16 -1.27 -1.49
N MET A 31 2.60 -2.07 -2.39
CA MET A 31 3.34 -3.02 -3.24
C MET A 31 4.19 -2.31 -4.28
N ASP A 32 3.69 -1.22 -4.88
CA ASP A 32 4.44 -0.40 -5.83
C ASP A 32 5.66 0.26 -5.16
N GLN A 33 5.46 0.88 -4.00
CA GLN A 33 6.55 1.47 -3.21
C GLN A 33 7.59 0.42 -2.78
N PHE A 34 7.14 -0.75 -2.34
CA PHE A 34 8.05 -1.84 -1.97
C PHE A 34 8.79 -2.40 -3.19
N GLY A 35 8.13 -2.50 -4.35
CA GLY A 35 8.74 -2.89 -5.61
C GLY A 35 9.85 -1.92 -6.04
N GLY A 36 9.60 -0.61 -5.92
CA GLY A 36 10.60 0.44 -6.19
C GLY A 36 11.82 0.32 -5.27
N LEU A 37 11.60 0.14 -3.96
CA LEU A 37 12.67 -0.07 -2.99
C LEU A 37 13.50 -1.31 -3.32
N VAL A 38 12.86 -2.45 -3.63
CA VAL A 38 13.56 -3.69 -3.98
C VAL A 38 14.37 -3.52 -5.26
N SER A 39 13.81 -2.85 -6.28
CA SER A 39 14.53 -2.57 -7.52
C SER A 39 15.78 -1.71 -7.27
N TYR A 40 15.69 -0.69 -6.43
CA TYR A 40 16.82 0.15 -6.05
C TYR A 40 17.90 -0.63 -5.30
N LEU A 41 17.50 -1.46 -4.32
CA LEU A 41 18.45 -2.28 -3.56
C LEU A 41 19.15 -3.32 -4.44
N ILE A 42 18.48 -3.83 -5.48
CA ILE A 42 19.10 -4.72 -6.47
C ILE A 42 20.15 -3.95 -7.29
N ASP A 43 19.83 -2.74 -7.75
CA ASP A 43 20.75 -1.90 -8.54
C ASP A 43 22.00 -1.48 -7.73
N GLU A 44 21.82 -1.14 -6.46
CA GLU A 44 22.92 -0.83 -5.52
C GLU A 44 23.70 -2.09 -5.07
N GLY A 45 23.27 -3.30 -5.48
CA GLY A 45 23.90 -4.56 -5.11
C GLY A 45 23.64 -5.01 -3.66
N ARG A 46 22.69 -4.38 -2.97
CA ARG A 46 22.34 -4.61 -1.55
C ARG A 46 21.23 -5.65 -1.38
N LEU A 47 21.48 -6.83 -1.94
CA LEU A 47 20.52 -7.95 -1.89
C LEU A 47 20.22 -8.43 -0.47
N ASP A 48 21.20 -8.35 0.44
CA ASP A 48 21.00 -8.69 1.86
C ASP A 48 20.03 -7.73 2.56
N ASP A 49 20.08 -6.44 2.25
CA ASP A 49 19.14 -5.46 2.79
C ASP A 49 17.74 -5.66 2.20
N ALA A 50 17.63 -6.04 0.92
CA ALA A 50 16.34 -6.39 0.31
C ALA A 50 15.70 -7.62 0.97
N LYS A 51 16.49 -8.67 1.25
CA LYS A 51 16.03 -9.85 1.99
C LYS A 51 15.59 -9.48 3.41
N ARG A 52 16.36 -8.61 4.07
CA ARG A 52 16.04 -8.15 5.42
C ARG A 52 14.76 -7.32 5.44
N ALA A 53 14.54 -6.43 4.47
CA ALA A 53 13.30 -5.67 4.34
C ALA A 53 12.08 -6.56 3.98
N ALA A 54 12.29 -7.68 3.28
CA ALA A 54 11.22 -8.64 3.02
C ALA A 54 10.75 -9.36 4.31
N ALA A 55 11.68 -9.70 5.20
CA ALA A 55 11.39 -10.40 6.46
C ALA A 55 11.03 -9.47 7.63
N ASP A 56 11.64 -8.28 7.68
CA ASP A 56 11.57 -7.36 8.79
C ASP A 56 10.77 -6.12 8.41
N THR A 57 9.56 -6.03 8.97
CA THR A 57 8.59 -4.98 8.62
C THR A 57 9.05 -3.61 9.13
N SER A 58 9.70 -3.55 10.29
CA SER A 58 10.22 -2.30 10.85
C SER A 58 11.40 -1.78 10.04
N TYR A 59 12.28 -2.69 9.60
CA TYR A 59 13.40 -2.34 8.74
C TYR A 59 12.95 -1.89 7.34
N ARG A 60 11.93 -2.55 6.78
CA ARG A 60 11.29 -2.14 5.53
C ARG A 60 10.71 -0.74 5.61
N ASP A 61 9.99 -0.43 6.69
CA ASP A 61 9.37 0.88 6.88
C ASP A 61 10.42 2.00 6.98
N LEU A 62 11.52 1.73 7.69
CA LEU A 62 12.67 2.63 7.74
C LEU A 62 13.28 2.86 6.35
N LEU A 63 13.53 1.79 5.59
CA LEU A 63 14.07 1.88 4.22
C LEU A 63 13.11 2.57 3.25
N LEU A 64 11.80 2.32 3.37
CA LEU A 64 10.77 3.00 2.59
C LEU A 64 10.71 4.48 2.92
N ALA A 65 10.86 4.86 4.19
CA ALA A 65 10.92 6.26 4.60
C ALA A 65 12.17 6.96 4.02
N GLU A 66 13.34 6.32 4.08
CA GLU A 66 14.58 6.83 3.50
C GLU A 66 14.48 6.95 1.96
N PHE A 67 13.92 5.93 1.29
CA PHE A 67 13.75 5.90 -0.16
C PHE A 67 12.68 6.89 -0.65
N GLY A 68 11.57 7.02 0.09
CA GLY A 68 10.48 7.95 -0.19
C GLY A 68 10.83 9.42 0.05
N VAL A 69 11.79 9.71 0.93
CA VAL A 69 12.35 11.07 1.13
C VAL A 69 13.32 11.46 0.01
N GLY A 70 13.88 10.49 -0.73
CA GLY A 70 14.81 10.72 -1.84
C GLY A 70 14.22 10.73 -3.26
N GLY A 71 12.97 10.31 -3.42
CA GLY A 71 12.31 10.12 -4.74
C GLY A 71 11.46 11.28 -5.24
N GLY A 72 11.62 12.48 -4.68
CA GLY A 72 10.86 13.68 -5.06
C GLY A 72 11.71 14.74 -5.75
N CYS A 73 11.93 14.59 -7.06
CA CYS A 73 12.24 15.69 -7.97
C CYS A 73 11.62 15.44 -9.35
#